data_AF-A0A2D8BA63-F1
#
_entry.id   AF-A0A2D8BA63-F1
#
_cell.length_a   1.000
_cell.length_b   1.000
_cell.length_c   1.000
_cell.angle_alpha   90.00
_cell.angle_beta   90.00
_cell.angle_gamma   90.00
#
_symmetry.space_group_name_H-M   'P 1'
#
loop_
_entity.id
_entity.type
_entity.pdbx_description
1 polymer ?
#
loop_
_entity_poly.entity_id
_entity_poly.type
_entity_poly.pdbx_seq_one_letter_code
_entity_poly.pdbx_strand_id
1 'polypeptide(L)'
;MSEHPVLPFTGERYTPERGREIAYEHWHRYALARPLAAGRRVLDAACGEGYGSALMARAGGRVLGLDLDPQAVEHARARYAGIPQLVYEQADATALRHLPDASFDLILSFETLEHVQAQEPLLDGFARLLAPGGLLLVSTPDKRVYTDLTGEANPHHVRELYRDEFEALLAPRFPHRRLFGQKLLFQSVVWDLAADGAWEASTATPDGLRSGLAYAPMYLLAACAREPGALAALPALSLHGDLAESVYADYRDEVRRNRAAAAHIAHLEAELARLRGQA
;
A
#
# COMPACT_ATOMS: atom_id res chain seq x y z
N MET A 1 -5.63 26.04 3.12
CA MET A 1 -4.99 25.22 4.17
C MET A 1 -6.13 24.62 4.97
N SER A 2 -6.27 23.30 4.98
CA SER A 2 -7.36 22.63 5.69
C SER A 2 -7.24 22.91 7.19
N GLU A 3 -8.31 23.40 7.82
CA GLU A 3 -8.37 23.75 9.25
C GLU A 3 -8.41 22.53 10.20
N HIS A 4 -8.19 21.32 9.70
CA HIS A 4 -8.27 20.11 10.51
C HIS A 4 -6.92 19.78 11.18
N PRO A 5 -6.90 19.43 12.47
CA PRO A 5 -5.68 19.07 13.18
C PRO A 5 -5.02 17.85 12.52
N VAL A 6 -3.72 17.97 12.23
CA VAL A 6 -2.90 16.89 11.64
C VAL A 6 -2.66 15.82 12.68
N LEU A 7 -2.94 14.56 12.35
CA LEU A 7 -2.61 13.44 13.22
C LEU A 7 -1.09 13.24 13.24
N PRO A 8 -0.43 13.20 14.41
CA PRO A 8 1.02 12.98 14.47
C PRO A 8 1.41 11.64 13.86
N PHE A 9 2.47 11.62 13.06
CA PHE A 9 3.01 10.38 12.52
C PHE A 9 3.90 9.70 13.55
N THR A 10 3.46 8.52 14.01
CA THR A 10 4.16 7.68 14.99
C THR A 10 5.09 6.64 14.33
N GLY A 11 4.99 6.44 13.02
CA GLY A 11 5.65 5.35 12.30
C GLY A 11 4.74 4.13 12.08
N GLU A 12 3.68 3.99 12.87
CA GLU A 12 2.72 2.89 12.77
C GLU A 12 1.73 3.07 11.62
N ARG A 13 1.36 4.32 11.32
CA ARG A 13 0.30 4.66 10.37
C ARG A 13 0.79 5.68 9.37
N TYR A 14 0.50 5.44 8.10
CA TYR A 14 0.68 6.44 7.05
C TYR A 14 -0.32 7.60 7.21
N THR A 15 0.17 8.83 7.09
CA THR A 15 -0.65 10.03 6.97
C THR A 15 -0.39 10.71 5.63
N PRO A 16 -1.41 11.28 4.94
CA PRO A 16 -1.24 11.91 3.62
C PRO A 16 -0.22 13.06 3.58
N GLU A 17 0.09 13.66 4.73
CA GLU A 17 1.13 14.68 4.88
C GLU A 17 2.55 14.11 4.72
N ARG A 18 2.71 12.78 4.78
CA ARG A 18 3.97 12.09 4.44
C ARG A 18 4.08 11.94 2.93
N GLY A 19 5.14 12.50 2.36
CA GLY A 19 5.58 12.23 1.00
C GLY A 19 6.51 11.02 0.90
N ARG A 20 7.26 10.91 -0.20
CA ARG A 20 8.28 9.87 -0.47
C ARG A 20 7.70 8.48 -0.74
N GLU A 21 8.52 7.44 -0.58
CA GLU A 21 8.22 6.07 -1.00
C GLU A 21 6.95 5.54 -0.35
N ILE A 22 6.80 5.78 0.96
CA ILE A 22 5.64 5.36 1.75
C ILE A 22 4.33 5.90 1.17
N ALA A 23 4.33 7.10 0.60
CA ALA A 23 3.14 7.65 -0.06
C ALA A 23 2.75 6.80 -1.29
N TYR A 24 3.71 6.49 -2.16
CA TYR A 24 3.44 5.67 -3.35
C TYR A 24 2.95 4.28 -2.98
N GLU A 25 3.58 3.66 -1.98
CA GLU A 25 3.21 2.32 -1.51
C GLU A 25 1.75 2.30 -1.04
N HIS A 26 1.37 3.24 -0.18
CA HIS A 26 0.03 3.34 0.40
C HIS A 26 -1.03 3.77 -0.64
N TRP A 27 -0.79 4.85 -1.38
CA TRP A 27 -1.75 5.36 -2.37
C TRP A 27 -1.98 4.40 -3.53
N HIS A 28 -0.98 3.63 -3.95
CA HIS A 28 -1.12 2.71 -5.08
C HIS A 28 -2.10 1.58 -4.78
N ARG A 29 -2.12 1.02 -3.57
CA ARG A 29 -3.08 -0.03 -3.17
C ARG A 29 -4.52 0.47 -3.29
N TYR A 30 -4.79 1.67 -2.78
CA TYR A 30 -6.09 2.31 -2.94
C TYR A 30 -6.37 2.74 -4.38
N ALA A 31 -5.38 3.18 -5.15
CA ALA A 31 -5.55 3.50 -6.56
C ALA A 31 -5.94 2.27 -7.40
N LEU A 32 -5.39 1.10 -7.09
CA LEU A 32 -5.76 -0.19 -7.67
C LEU A 32 -7.21 -0.56 -7.33
N ALA A 33 -7.63 -0.31 -6.08
CA ALA A 33 -8.98 -0.60 -5.60
C ALA A 33 -10.04 0.39 -6.14
N ARG A 34 -9.66 1.65 -6.40
CA ARG A 34 -10.56 2.77 -6.71
C ARG A 34 -11.60 2.46 -7.80
N PRO A 35 -11.24 1.86 -8.97
CA PRO A 35 -12.22 1.58 -10.02
C PRO A 35 -13.28 0.56 -9.62
N LEU A 36 -13.03 -0.23 -8.57
CA LEU A 36 -13.91 -1.29 -8.09
C LEU A 36 -14.98 -0.77 -7.13
N ALA A 37 -14.82 0.42 -6.57
CA ALA A 37 -15.69 0.94 -5.51
C ALA A 37 -17.04 1.47 -6.02
N ALA A 38 -17.14 1.87 -7.29
CA ALA A 38 -18.33 2.52 -7.84
C ALA A 38 -19.60 1.67 -7.65
N GLY A 39 -20.60 2.23 -6.96
CA GLY A 39 -21.88 1.57 -6.70
C GLY A 39 -21.86 0.46 -5.64
N ARG A 40 -20.69 0.12 -5.10
CA ARG A 40 -20.49 -0.98 -4.15
C ARG A 40 -20.61 -0.54 -2.70
N ARG A 41 -20.98 -1.47 -1.82
CA ARG A 41 -20.82 -1.36 -0.37
C ARG A 41 -19.39 -1.75 -0.02
N VAL A 42 -18.63 -0.82 0.53
CA VAL A 42 -17.19 -0.97 0.78
C VAL A 42 -16.93 -0.98 2.28
N LEU A 43 -16.17 -1.96 2.74
CA LEU A 43 -15.54 -1.95 4.06
C LEU A 43 -14.06 -1.64 3.86
N ASP A 44 -13.53 -0.65 4.58
CA ASP A 44 -12.09 -0.39 4.70
C ASP A 44 -11.70 -0.71 6.15
N ALA A 45 -11.18 -1.91 6.38
CA ALA A 45 -10.87 -2.42 7.72
C ALA A 45 -9.42 -2.11 8.09
N ALA A 46 -9.23 -1.48 9.25
CA ALA A 46 -8.00 -0.77 9.64
C ALA A 46 -7.70 0.41 8.70
N CYS A 47 -8.68 1.30 8.54
CA CYS A 47 -8.64 2.42 7.58
C CYS A 47 -7.63 3.53 7.93
N GLY A 48 -7.00 3.47 9.10
CA GLY A 48 -6.07 4.48 9.57
C GLY A 48 -6.73 5.85 9.70
N GLU A 49 -6.09 6.88 9.14
CA GLU A 49 -6.62 8.25 9.21
C GLU A 49 -7.76 8.50 8.20
N GLY A 50 -8.01 7.56 7.28
CA GLY A 50 -9.22 7.53 6.45
C GLY A 50 -9.07 8.00 4.99
N TYR A 51 -7.92 8.47 4.51
CA TYR A 51 -7.79 8.92 3.11
C TYR A 51 -8.23 7.85 2.09
N GLY A 52 -7.92 6.58 2.35
CA GLY A 52 -8.28 5.45 1.51
C GLY A 52 -9.80 5.27 1.41
N SER A 53 -10.48 5.26 2.56
CA SER A 53 -11.94 5.24 2.65
C SER A 53 -12.57 6.43 1.91
N ALA A 54 -12.02 7.63 2.10
CA ALA A 54 -12.46 8.84 1.40
C ALA A 54 -12.28 8.74 -0.13
N LEU A 55 -11.18 8.12 -0.59
CA LEU A 55 -10.94 7.88 -2.01
C LEU A 55 -11.99 6.92 -2.60
N MET A 56 -12.31 5.84 -1.89
CA MET A 56 -13.35 4.88 -2.33
C MET A 56 -14.74 5.53 -2.37
N ALA A 57 -15.05 6.36 -1.37
CA ALA A 57 -16.33 7.06 -1.30
C ALA A 57 -16.48 8.05 -2.47
N ARG A 58 -15.44 8.82 -2.77
CA ARG A 58 -15.41 9.74 -3.92
C ARG A 58 -15.50 9.03 -5.27
N ALA A 59 -15.07 7.76 -5.35
CA ALA A 59 -15.26 6.92 -6.52
C ALA A 59 -16.69 6.35 -6.64
N GLY A 60 -17.61 6.70 -5.73
CA GLY A 60 -19.02 6.29 -5.78
C GLY A 60 -19.36 5.07 -4.92
N GLY A 61 -18.45 4.63 -4.04
CA GLY A 61 -18.73 3.59 -3.06
C GLY A 61 -19.50 4.11 -1.84
N ARG A 62 -20.32 3.26 -1.22
CA ARG A 62 -20.87 3.48 0.13
C ARG A 62 -19.92 2.85 1.13
N VAL A 63 -19.18 3.66 1.89
CA VAL A 63 -17.98 3.21 2.60
C VAL A 63 -18.19 3.25 4.11
N LEU A 64 -17.84 2.14 4.77
CA LEU A 64 -17.58 2.07 6.19
C LEU A 64 -16.08 1.91 6.41
N GLY A 65 -15.43 2.88 7.04
CA GLY A 65 -14.04 2.79 7.50
C GLY A 65 -14.00 2.39 8.97
N LEU A 66 -13.25 1.35 9.32
CA LEU A 66 -13.07 0.89 10.69
C LEU A 66 -11.61 1.04 11.12
N ASP A 67 -11.38 1.58 12.31
CA ASP A 67 -10.06 1.55 12.95
C ASP A 67 -10.20 1.30 14.47
N LEU A 68 -9.19 0.69 15.08
CA LEU A 68 -9.18 0.39 16.51
C LEU A 68 -8.90 1.65 17.34
N ASP A 69 -8.10 2.57 16.80
CA ASP A 69 -7.65 3.78 17.47
C ASP A 69 -8.73 4.87 17.43
N PRO A 70 -9.30 5.28 18.58
CA PRO A 70 -10.34 6.29 18.62
C PRO A 70 -9.85 7.66 18.11
N GLN A 71 -8.57 7.99 18.25
CA GLN A 71 -8.03 9.27 17.77
C GLN A 71 -7.99 9.32 16.24
N ALA A 72 -7.65 8.20 15.60
CA ALA A 72 -7.71 8.04 14.14
C ALA A 72 -9.13 8.25 13.61
N VAL A 73 -10.10 7.59 14.26
CA VAL A 73 -11.51 7.64 13.86
C VAL A 73 -12.07 9.05 14.03
N GLU A 74 -11.75 9.73 15.15
CA GLU A 74 -12.17 11.12 15.37
C GLU A 74 -11.56 12.06 14.32
N HIS A 75 -10.26 11.90 14.03
CA HIS A 75 -9.59 12.64 12.97
C HIS A 75 -10.25 12.41 11.60
N ALA A 76 -10.49 11.15 11.23
CA ALA A 76 -11.09 10.76 9.96
C ALA A 76 -12.50 11.35 9.79
N ARG A 77 -13.32 11.29 10.86
CA ARG A 77 -14.66 11.90 10.89
C ARG A 77 -14.59 13.39 10.65
N ALA A 78 -13.69 14.10 11.34
CA ALA A 78 -13.55 15.55 11.20
C ALA A 78 -13.05 15.93 9.81
N ARG A 79 -11.99 15.27 9.33
CA ARG A 79 -11.30 15.60 8.07
C ARG A 79 -12.16 15.31 6.83
N TYR A 80 -12.97 14.27 6.87
CA TYR A 80 -13.75 13.81 5.71
C TYR A 80 -15.28 13.95 5.89
N ALA A 81 -15.74 14.76 6.86
CA ALA A 81 -17.15 14.97 7.19
C ALA A 81 -18.04 15.37 5.99
N GLY A 82 -17.46 16.01 4.97
CA GLY A 82 -18.18 16.48 3.78
C GLY A 82 -18.56 15.40 2.76
N ILE A 83 -18.35 14.11 3.04
CA ILE A 83 -18.62 12.99 2.13
C ILE A 83 -19.82 12.17 2.64
N PRO A 84 -21.04 12.38 2.08
CA PRO A 84 -22.27 11.80 2.66
C PRO A 84 -22.32 10.27 2.73
N GLN A 85 -21.64 9.60 1.80
CA GLN A 85 -21.63 8.13 1.67
C GLN A 85 -20.49 7.45 2.44
N LEU A 86 -19.83 8.17 3.34
CA LEU A 86 -18.68 7.72 4.11
C LEU A 86 -18.96 7.82 5.60
N VAL A 87 -18.82 6.70 6.30
CA VAL A 87 -18.93 6.61 7.76
C VAL A 87 -17.65 6.00 8.31
N TYR A 88 -17.19 6.52 9.44
CA TYR A 88 -16.10 5.91 10.21
C TYR A 88 -16.61 5.44 11.57
N GLU A 89 -16.18 4.25 11.98
CA GLU A 89 -16.51 3.68 13.29
C GLU A 89 -15.26 3.12 13.98
N GLN A 90 -15.23 3.24 15.31
CA GLN A 90 -14.19 2.59 16.10
C GLN A 90 -14.58 1.12 16.29
N ALA A 91 -13.75 0.22 15.77
CA ALA A 91 -13.96 -1.22 15.91
C ALA A 91 -12.67 -2.00 15.74
N ASP A 92 -12.58 -3.13 16.45
CA ASP A 92 -11.54 -4.13 16.22
C ASP A 92 -11.90 -4.97 14.98
N ALA A 93 -11.05 -4.91 13.95
CA ALA A 93 -11.23 -5.67 12.72
C ALA A 93 -11.20 -7.19 12.93
N THR A 94 -10.62 -7.68 14.04
CA THR A 94 -10.62 -9.10 14.41
C THR A 94 -11.94 -9.55 15.06
N ALA A 95 -12.85 -8.61 15.38
CA ALA A 95 -14.08 -8.86 16.15
C ALA A 95 -15.35 -8.26 15.50
N LEU A 96 -15.61 -8.58 14.23
CA LEU A 96 -16.65 -7.94 13.41
C LEU A 96 -18.09 -8.50 13.56
N ARG A 97 -18.39 -9.21 14.65
CA ARG A 97 -19.70 -9.89 14.84
C ARG A 97 -20.93 -8.97 14.84
N HIS A 98 -20.73 -7.68 15.06
CA HIS A 98 -21.78 -6.66 15.08
C HIS A 98 -22.25 -6.28 13.66
N LEU A 99 -21.45 -6.57 12.64
CA LEU A 99 -21.80 -6.34 11.23
C LEU A 99 -22.51 -7.56 10.64
N PRO A 100 -23.56 -7.37 9.81
CA PRO A 100 -24.33 -8.46 9.22
C PRO A 100 -23.54 -9.22 8.15
N ASP A 101 -23.84 -10.50 7.98
CA ASP A 101 -23.27 -11.35 6.94
C ASP A 101 -23.56 -10.80 5.52
N ALA A 102 -22.68 -11.09 4.56
CA ALA A 102 -22.85 -10.72 3.15
C ALA A 102 -23.19 -9.23 2.90
N SER A 103 -22.66 -8.34 3.73
CA SER A 103 -23.00 -6.92 3.76
C SER A 103 -22.11 -6.03 2.91
N PHE A 104 -20.97 -6.54 2.43
CA PHE A 104 -20.01 -5.76 1.63
C PHE A 104 -19.66 -6.43 0.31
N ASP A 105 -19.64 -5.63 -0.76
CA ASP A 105 -19.30 -6.07 -2.12
C ASP A 105 -17.80 -5.87 -2.42
N LEU A 106 -17.13 -5.04 -1.61
CA LEU A 106 -15.68 -4.81 -1.62
C LEU A 106 -15.20 -4.67 -0.18
N ILE A 107 -14.19 -5.44 0.21
CA ILE A 107 -13.49 -5.30 1.49
C ILE A 107 -12.03 -4.96 1.19
N LEU A 108 -11.50 -3.93 1.84
CA LEU A 108 -10.10 -3.52 1.79
C LEU A 108 -9.50 -3.69 3.19
N SER A 109 -8.28 -4.22 3.27
CA SER A 109 -7.48 -4.24 4.50
C SER A 109 -6.02 -4.28 4.11
N PHE A 110 -5.37 -3.12 4.14
CA PHE A 110 -3.99 -2.98 3.68
C PHE A 110 -3.06 -2.78 4.87
N GLU A 111 -1.92 -3.49 4.86
CA GLU A 111 -0.88 -3.40 5.90
C GLU A 111 -1.46 -3.55 7.31
N THR A 112 -2.21 -4.64 7.51
CA THR A 112 -2.97 -4.90 8.75
C THR A 112 -2.63 -6.27 9.35
N LEU A 113 -2.39 -7.28 8.51
CA LEU A 113 -2.20 -8.66 8.97
C LEU A 113 -1.02 -8.79 9.93
N GLU A 114 0.06 -8.09 9.64
CA GLU A 114 1.30 -8.06 10.41
C GLU A 114 1.15 -7.42 11.79
N HIS A 115 0.13 -6.59 11.98
CA HIS A 115 -0.18 -5.91 13.24
C HIS A 115 -1.06 -6.76 14.18
N VAL A 116 -1.66 -7.85 13.70
CA VAL A 116 -2.61 -8.66 14.48
C VAL A 116 -2.08 -10.07 14.74
N GLN A 117 -2.22 -10.55 15.98
CA GLN A 117 -2.00 -11.98 16.27
C GLN A 117 -3.14 -12.85 15.71
N ALA A 118 -4.37 -12.34 15.77
CA ALA A 118 -5.59 -13.04 15.39
C ALA A 118 -5.88 -12.92 13.87
N GLN A 119 -4.92 -13.31 13.03
CA GLN A 119 -5.03 -13.24 11.57
C GLN A 119 -6.15 -14.13 11.02
N GLU A 120 -6.32 -15.34 11.58
CA GLU A 120 -7.36 -16.27 11.19
C GLU A 120 -8.77 -15.71 11.50
N PRO A 121 -9.08 -15.25 12.74
CA PRO A 121 -10.34 -14.56 13.04
C PRO A 121 -10.62 -13.32 12.18
N LEU A 122 -9.60 -12.51 11.87
CA LEU A 122 -9.73 -11.36 10.96
C LEU A 122 -10.27 -11.80 9.60
N LEU A 123 -9.64 -12.81 8.99
CA LEU A 123 -10.03 -13.31 7.68
C LEU A 123 -11.36 -14.08 7.71
N ASP A 124 -11.70 -14.76 8.81
CA ASP A 124 -13.02 -15.36 9.02
C ASP A 124 -14.12 -14.28 9.03
N GLY A 125 -13.85 -13.16 9.70
CA GLY A 125 -14.69 -11.97 9.69
C GLY A 125 -14.92 -11.48 8.26
N PHE A 126 -13.84 -11.25 7.50
CA PHE A 126 -13.96 -10.79 6.11
C PHE A 126 -14.71 -11.79 5.23
N ALA A 127 -14.43 -13.08 5.35
CA ALA A 127 -15.10 -14.12 4.56
C ALA A 127 -16.62 -14.11 4.82
N ARG A 128 -17.05 -13.97 6.07
CA ARG A 128 -18.47 -13.91 6.46
C ARG A 128 -19.16 -12.64 5.95
N LEU A 129 -18.48 -11.50 6.04
CA LEU A 129 -19.02 -10.20 5.63
C LEU A 129 -19.09 -10.02 4.12
N LEU A 130 -18.25 -10.74 3.37
CA LEU A 130 -18.19 -10.64 1.92
C LEU A 130 -19.46 -11.18 1.26
N ALA A 131 -20.12 -10.33 0.47
CA ALA A 131 -21.28 -10.70 -0.31
C ALA A 131 -20.94 -11.74 -1.40
N PRO A 132 -21.93 -12.50 -1.90
CA PRO A 132 -21.77 -13.25 -3.15
C PRO A 132 -21.31 -12.33 -4.28
N GLY A 133 -20.32 -12.77 -5.07
CA GLY A 133 -19.66 -11.93 -6.09
C GLY A 133 -18.77 -10.80 -5.54
N GLY A 134 -18.62 -10.68 -4.21
CA GLY A 134 -17.77 -9.68 -3.58
C GLY A 134 -16.28 -9.96 -3.74
N LEU A 135 -15.48 -8.92 -3.53
CA LEU A 135 -14.02 -8.98 -3.60
C LEU A 135 -13.37 -8.51 -2.28
N LEU A 136 -12.38 -9.24 -1.79
CA LEU A 136 -11.46 -8.78 -0.74
C LEU A 136 -10.13 -8.40 -1.40
N LEU A 137 -9.61 -7.22 -1.10
CA LEU A 137 -8.22 -6.84 -1.35
C LEU A 137 -7.50 -6.72 -0.01
N VAL A 138 -6.46 -7.54 0.18
CA VAL A 138 -5.68 -7.58 1.42
C VAL A 138 -4.18 -7.52 1.12
N SER A 139 -3.40 -6.87 1.98
CA SER A 139 -1.94 -6.80 1.83
C SER A 139 -1.18 -6.99 3.12
N THR A 140 0.11 -7.34 2.97
CA THR A 140 1.08 -7.50 4.06
C THR A 140 2.50 -7.38 3.48
N PRO A 141 3.52 -6.95 4.24
CA PRO A 141 4.91 -7.05 3.83
C PRO A 141 5.32 -8.51 3.56
N ASP A 142 6.15 -8.74 2.55
CA ASP A 142 6.81 -10.04 2.39
C ASP A 142 7.94 -10.13 3.42
N LYS A 143 7.78 -10.95 4.47
CA LYS A 143 8.78 -11.09 5.54
C LYS A 143 10.21 -11.29 5.01
N ARG A 144 10.34 -12.07 3.92
CA ARG A 144 11.64 -12.35 3.30
C ARG A 144 12.33 -11.08 2.84
N VAL A 145 11.58 -10.19 2.19
CA VAL A 145 12.13 -8.98 1.58
C VAL A 145 12.14 -7.84 2.59
N TYR A 146 11.06 -7.66 3.33
CA TYR A 146 10.86 -6.55 4.25
C TYR A 146 11.75 -6.64 5.48
N THR A 147 11.92 -7.81 6.09
CA THR A 147 12.65 -7.97 7.37
C THR A 147 14.00 -8.65 7.17
N ASP A 148 13.99 -9.84 6.55
CA ASP A 148 15.19 -10.68 6.53
C ASP A 148 16.32 -10.07 5.67
N LEU A 149 15.98 -9.38 4.58
CA LEU A 149 16.97 -8.77 3.67
C LEU A 149 17.37 -7.34 4.02
N THR A 150 16.45 -6.52 4.55
CA THR A 150 16.77 -5.13 4.92
C THR A 150 17.38 -5.03 6.32
N GLY A 151 17.08 -6.01 7.20
CA GLY A 151 17.36 -5.91 8.64
C GLY A 151 16.42 -4.94 9.38
N GLU A 152 15.34 -4.49 8.76
CA GLU A 152 14.33 -3.66 9.41
C GLU A 152 13.58 -4.48 10.47
N ALA A 153 13.34 -3.85 11.62
CA ALA A 153 12.52 -4.40 12.69
C ALA A 153 11.48 -3.36 13.07
N ASN A 154 10.27 -3.50 12.53
CA ASN A 154 9.17 -2.62 12.90
C ASN A 154 8.58 -3.10 14.24
N PRO A 155 8.65 -2.30 15.33
CA PRO A 155 8.14 -2.71 16.63
C PRO A 155 6.62 -2.90 16.68
N HIS A 156 5.89 -2.39 15.68
CA HIS A 156 4.44 -2.57 15.55
C HIS A 156 4.06 -3.86 14.81
N HIS A 157 5.00 -4.53 14.14
CA HIS A 157 4.75 -5.82 13.51
C HIS A 157 4.83 -6.93 14.54
N VAL A 158 3.69 -7.56 14.77
CA VAL A 158 3.52 -8.63 15.76
C VAL A 158 3.69 -10.01 15.11
N ARG A 159 3.29 -10.17 13.85
CA ARG A 159 3.45 -11.43 13.09
C ARG A 159 3.50 -11.19 11.57
N GLU A 160 4.70 -11.15 11.01
CA GLU A 160 4.90 -11.09 9.55
C GLU A 160 4.81 -12.47 8.90
N LEU A 161 4.46 -12.50 7.62
CA LEU A 161 4.25 -13.74 6.87
C LEU A 161 5.23 -13.85 5.70
N TYR A 162 5.73 -15.05 5.46
CA TYR A 162 6.29 -15.41 4.15
C TYR A 162 5.17 -15.57 3.13
N ARG A 163 5.52 -15.48 1.84
CA ARG A 163 4.54 -15.60 0.76
C ARG A 163 3.69 -16.88 0.83
N ASP A 164 4.31 -18.03 1.05
CA ASP A 164 3.64 -19.31 1.15
C ASP A 164 2.70 -19.39 2.36
N GLU A 165 3.08 -18.79 3.48
CA GLU A 165 2.23 -18.66 4.67
C GLU A 165 1.03 -17.76 4.42
N PHE A 166 1.23 -16.62 3.73
CA PHE A 166 0.15 -15.73 3.32
C PHE A 166 -0.85 -16.44 2.39
N GLU A 167 -0.36 -17.19 1.40
CA GLU A 167 -1.21 -18.00 0.51
C GLU A 167 -1.99 -19.08 1.28
N ALA A 168 -1.30 -19.80 2.18
CA ALA A 168 -1.90 -20.86 3.00
C ALA A 168 -2.95 -20.32 3.97
N LEU A 169 -2.75 -19.11 4.51
CA LEU A 169 -3.68 -18.44 5.41
C LEU A 169 -5.00 -18.06 4.71
N LEU A 170 -4.92 -17.63 3.45
CA LEU A 170 -6.08 -17.23 2.63
C LEU A 170 -6.85 -18.41 2.04
N ALA A 171 -6.16 -19.48 1.68
CA ALA A 171 -6.72 -20.60 0.91
C ALA A 171 -7.99 -21.25 1.50
N PRO A 172 -8.11 -21.47 2.83
CA PRO A 172 -9.30 -22.11 3.41
C PRO A 172 -10.59 -21.28 3.26
N ARG A 173 -10.47 -19.96 3.10
CA ARG A 173 -11.60 -19.02 3.16
C ARG A 173 -12.03 -18.52 1.79
N PHE A 174 -11.07 -18.37 0.87
CA PHE A 174 -11.29 -17.74 -0.42
C PHE A 174 -10.81 -18.67 -1.53
N PRO A 175 -11.66 -19.50 -2.16
CA PRO A 175 -11.24 -20.50 -3.15
C PRO A 175 -10.58 -19.90 -4.40
N HIS A 176 -10.91 -18.66 -4.76
CA HIS A 176 -10.32 -17.95 -5.89
C HIS A 176 -9.48 -16.78 -5.41
N ARG A 177 -8.21 -16.75 -5.81
CA ARG A 177 -7.22 -15.77 -5.38
C ARG A 177 -6.34 -15.36 -6.55
N ARG A 178 -5.97 -14.08 -6.63
CA ARG A 178 -4.89 -13.57 -7.48
C ARG A 178 -3.90 -12.84 -6.59
N LEU A 179 -2.63 -13.20 -6.71
CA LEU A 179 -1.55 -12.51 -6.02
C LEU A 179 -0.94 -11.43 -6.89
N PHE A 180 -0.55 -10.35 -6.24
CA PHE A 180 0.19 -9.23 -6.81
C PHE A 180 1.38 -8.92 -5.91
N GLY A 181 2.49 -8.56 -6.52
CA GLY A 181 3.64 -8.01 -5.83
C GLY A 181 3.64 -6.49 -5.99
N GLN A 182 3.91 -5.77 -4.91
CA GLN A 182 4.17 -4.35 -4.96
C GLN A 182 5.62 -4.08 -4.57
N LYS A 183 6.27 -3.25 -5.37
CA LYS A 183 7.60 -2.74 -5.11
C LYS A 183 7.72 -1.39 -5.78
N LEU A 184 8.25 -0.41 -5.07
CA LEU A 184 8.68 0.82 -5.70
C LEU A 184 9.87 0.53 -6.62
N LEU A 185 9.70 0.80 -7.91
CA LEU A 185 10.71 0.55 -8.93
C LEU A 185 11.06 1.85 -9.64
N PHE A 186 12.34 2.08 -9.88
CA PHE A 186 12.80 3.07 -10.85
C PHE A 186 12.92 2.39 -12.21
N GLN A 187 11.95 2.63 -13.09
CA GLN A 187 11.93 2.06 -14.43
C GLN A 187 12.04 3.16 -15.49
N SER A 188 12.76 2.87 -16.56
CA SER A 188 12.68 3.68 -17.79
C SER A 188 11.52 3.16 -18.61
N VAL A 189 10.56 4.03 -18.92
CA VAL A 189 9.38 3.67 -19.70
C VAL A 189 9.49 4.32 -21.07
N VAL A 190 9.32 3.53 -22.12
CA VAL A 190 9.15 4.00 -23.49
C VAL A 190 7.76 3.59 -23.93
N TRP A 191 6.97 4.55 -24.40
CA TRP A 191 5.63 4.30 -24.90
C TRP A 191 5.41 4.97 -26.25
N ASP A 192 4.51 4.39 -27.03
CA ASP A 192 3.98 5.05 -28.22
C ASP A 192 2.91 6.06 -27.79
N LEU A 193 3.09 7.33 -28.18
CA LEU A 193 2.16 8.41 -27.89
C LEU A 193 0.82 8.26 -28.61
N ALA A 194 0.75 7.38 -29.62
CA ALA A 194 -0.45 7.11 -30.41
C ALA A 194 -1.10 5.75 -30.11
N ALA A 195 -0.50 4.90 -29.26
CA ALA A 195 -1.02 3.56 -29.00
C ALA A 195 -2.05 3.52 -27.86
N ASP A 196 -3.17 2.85 -28.11
CA ASP A 196 -4.16 2.50 -27.09
C ASP A 196 -3.97 1.03 -26.64
N GLY A 197 -3.19 0.83 -25.57
CA GLY A 197 -3.48 -0.28 -24.64
C GLY A 197 -2.76 -1.63 -24.79
N ALA A 198 -1.53 -1.69 -25.31
CA ALA A 198 -0.67 -2.88 -25.14
C ALA A 198 0.71 -2.47 -24.59
N TRP A 199 1.09 -3.07 -23.46
CA TRP A 199 2.34 -2.76 -22.77
C TRP A 199 3.16 -4.03 -22.55
N GLU A 200 4.47 -3.96 -22.80
CA GLU A 200 5.42 -5.02 -22.48
C GLU A 200 6.38 -4.52 -21.39
N ALA A 201 6.75 -5.42 -20.48
CA ALA A 201 7.80 -5.18 -19.49
C ALA A 201 8.87 -6.26 -19.62
N SER A 202 10.13 -5.90 -19.42
CA SER A 202 11.23 -6.85 -19.30
C SER A 202 12.24 -6.38 -18.25
N THR A 203 12.99 -7.32 -17.70
CA THR A 203 14.02 -7.10 -16.69
C THR A 203 15.36 -7.64 -17.20
N ALA A 204 16.41 -6.82 -17.16
CA ALA A 204 17.76 -7.27 -17.48
C ALA A 204 18.37 -8.06 -16.31
N THR A 205 18.99 -9.19 -16.63
CA THR A 205 19.72 -10.06 -15.69
C THR A 205 21.12 -10.34 -16.24
N PRO A 206 22.07 -10.83 -15.42
CA PRO A 206 23.40 -11.23 -15.91
C PRO A 206 23.35 -12.22 -17.07
N ASP A 207 22.31 -13.06 -17.12
CA ASP A 207 22.10 -14.09 -18.14
C ASP A 207 21.27 -13.62 -19.35
N GLY A 208 20.86 -12.35 -19.40
CA GLY A 208 20.07 -11.75 -20.49
C GLY A 208 18.76 -11.12 -20.04
N LEU A 209 17.86 -10.85 -21.00
CA LEU A 209 16.57 -10.23 -20.75
C LEU A 209 15.52 -11.27 -20.34
N ARG A 210 14.76 -10.99 -19.29
CA ARG A 210 13.60 -11.76 -18.86
C ARG A 210 12.33 -10.99 -19.13
N SER A 211 11.33 -11.65 -19.71
CA SER A 211 9.99 -11.06 -19.86
C SER A 211 9.35 -10.82 -18.50
N GLY A 212 8.65 -9.70 -18.37
CA GLY A 212 7.93 -9.28 -17.18
C GLY A 212 8.78 -8.59 -16.11
N LEU A 213 8.17 -8.45 -14.93
CA LEU A 213 8.76 -7.85 -13.74
C LEU A 213 9.37 -8.94 -12.86
N ALA A 214 10.67 -9.22 -13.05
CA ALA A 214 11.37 -10.28 -12.34
C ALA A 214 12.03 -9.78 -11.02
N TYR A 215 11.26 -9.05 -10.21
CA TYR A 215 11.73 -8.47 -8.94
C TYR A 215 11.04 -9.16 -7.76
N ALA A 216 11.79 -9.37 -6.66
CA ALA A 216 11.20 -9.79 -5.40
C ALA A 216 10.36 -8.64 -4.82
N PRO A 217 9.05 -8.81 -4.58
CA PRO A 217 8.18 -7.73 -4.13
C PRO A 217 8.48 -7.33 -2.67
N MET A 218 8.28 -6.05 -2.34
CA MET A 218 8.35 -5.59 -0.94
C MET A 218 7.09 -6.00 -0.17
N TYR A 219 5.93 -5.87 -0.84
CA TYR A 219 4.63 -6.18 -0.28
C TYR A 219 3.88 -7.17 -1.15
N LEU A 220 3.12 -8.04 -0.50
CA LEU A 220 2.22 -8.98 -1.12
C LEU A 220 0.81 -8.41 -1.02
N LEU A 221 0.09 -8.45 -2.13
CA LEU A 221 -1.33 -8.14 -2.18
C LEU A 221 -2.07 -9.36 -2.71
N ALA A 222 -3.23 -9.66 -2.15
CA ALA A 222 -4.12 -10.68 -2.64
C ALA A 222 -5.49 -10.08 -2.96
N ALA A 223 -5.99 -10.42 -4.14
CA ALA A 223 -7.40 -10.28 -4.47
C ALA A 223 -8.09 -11.62 -4.28
N CYS A 224 -9.08 -11.66 -3.40
CA CYS A 224 -9.72 -12.87 -2.91
C CYS A 224 -11.21 -12.81 -3.17
N ALA A 225 -11.78 -13.90 -3.69
CA ALA A 225 -13.19 -14.00 -4.02
C ALA A 225 -13.74 -15.40 -3.76
N ARG A 226 -15.05 -15.49 -3.55
CA ARG A 226 -15.79 -16.76 -3.51
C ARG A 226 -16.11 -17.30 -4.90
N GLU A 227 -16.17 -16.42 -5.89
CA GLU A 227 -16.47 -16.74 -7.29
C GLU A 227 -15.38 -16.17 -8.20
N PRO A 228 -14.99 -16.87 -9.27
CA PRO A 228 -13.85 -16.47 -10.09
C PRO A 228 -14.10 -15.18 -10.89
N GLY A 229 -15.37 -14.89 -11.23
CA GLY A 229 -15.75 -13.74 -12.06
C GLY A 229 -15.37 -12.39 -11.44
N ALA A 230 -15.37 -12.28 -10.11
CA ALA A 230 -15.03 -11.05 -9.39
C ALA A 230 -13.57 -10.60 -9.63
N LEU A 231 -12.68 -11.54 -9.98
CA LEU A 231 -11.24 -11.28 -10.18
C LEU A 231 -10.91 -10.75 -11.58
N ALA A 232 -11.83 -10.83 -12.54
CA ALA A 232 -11.61 -10.42 -13.92
C ALA A 232 -11.48 -8.89 -14.08
N ALA A 233 -12.05 -8.12 -13.16
CA ALA A 233 -12.01 -6.66 -13.19
C ALA A 233 -10.63 -6.07 -12.82
N LEU A 234 -9.72 -6.88 -12.28
CA LEU A 234 -8.40 -6.42 -11.86
C LEU A 234 -7.39 -6.46 -13.03
N PRO A 235 -6.58 -5.42 -13.22
CA PRO A 235 -5.59 -5.39 -14.30
C PRO A 235 -4.50 -6.45 -14.10
N ALA A 236 -3.74 -6.75 -15.15
CA ALA A 236 -2.54 -7.59 -15.05
C ALA A 236 -1.35 -6.81 -14.47
N LEU A 237 -1.28 -5.50 -14.72
CA LEU A 237 -0.28 -4.57 -14.24
C LEU A 237 -0.93 -3.25 -13.84
N SER A 238 -0.51 -2.67 -12.73
CA SER A 238 -0.90 -1.33 -12.31
C SER A 238 0.36 -0.52 -12.05
N LEU A 239 0.48 0.63 -12.71
CA LEU A 239 1.55 1.60 -12.49
C LEU A 239 0.97 2.81 -11.74
N HIS A 240 1.73 3.35 -10.79
CA HIS A 240 1.32 4.49 -10.00
C HIS A 240 2.45 5.49 -9.85
N GLY A 241 2.08 6.77 -9.90
CA GLY A 241 2.94 7.88 -9.59
C GLY A 241 2.11 9.15 -9.44
N ASP A 242 2.79 10.26 -9.19
CA ASP A 242 2.20 11.59 -9.13
C ASP A 242 2.76 12.51 -10.22
N LEU A 243 1.99 13.55 -10.58
CA LEU A 243 2.35 14.49 -11.65
C LEU A 243 3.60 15.33 -11.34
N ALA A 244 3.94 15.52 -10.06
CA ALA A 244 5.15 16.24 -9.67
C ALA A 244 6.38 15.31 -9.63
N GLU A 245 6.20 14.02 -9.91
CA GLU A 245 7.25 13.00 -9.81
C GLU A 245 7.95 13.05 -8.44
N SER A 246 7.17 13.29 -7.37
CA SER A 246 7.69 13.76 -6.09
C SER A 246 8.76 12.84 -5.49
N VAL A 247 8.54 11.52 -5.56
CA VAL A 247 9.51 10.54 -5.08
C VAL A 247 10.81 10.60 -5.88
N TYR A 248 10.72 10.62 -7.21
CA TYR A 248 11.91 10.70 -8.06
C TYR A 248 12.66 12.04 -7.89
N ALA A 249 11.93 13.13 -7.74
CA ALA A 249 12.51 14.45 -7.47
C ALA A 249 13.30 14.44 -6.16
N ASP A 250 12.74 13.90 -5.09
CA ASP A 250 13.40 13.76 -3.79
C ASP A 250 14.70 12.93 -3.89
N TYR A 251 14.65 11.76 -4.56
CA TYR A 251 15.84 10.93 -4.79
C TYR A 251 16.92 11.64 -5.59
N ARG A 252 16.52 12.33 -6.67
CA ARG A 252 17.45 13.07 -7.53
C ARG A 252 18.14 14.19 -6.75
N ASP A 253 17.39 14.90 -5.91
CA ASP A 253 17.92 16.00 -5.12
C ASP A 253 18.87 15.49 -4.03
N GLU A 254 18.54 14.37 -3.39
CA GLU A 254 19.42 13.69 -2.43
C GLU A 254 20.74 13.25 -3.08
N VAL A 255 20.67 12.62 -4.25
CA VAL A 255 21.88 12.22 -5.01
C VAL A 255 22.72 13.43 -5.39
N ARG A 256 22.10 14.55 -5.79
CA ARG A 256 22.81 15.80 -6.11
C ARG A 256 23.53 16.36 -4.88
N ARG A 257 22.86 16.41 -3.73
CA ARG A 257 23.46 16.86 -2.46
C ARG A 257 24.63 15.98 -2.07
N ASN A 258 24.48 14.67 -2.14
CA ASN A 258 25.54 13.72 -1.78
C ASN A 258 26.76 13.83 -2.70
N ARG A 259 26.55 14.03 -4.01
CA ARG A 259 27.66 14.30 -4.95
C ARG A 259 28.36 15.63 -4.65
N ALA A 260 27.60 16.69 -4.34
CA ALA A 260 28.17 17.98 -3.98
C ALA A 260 28.98 17.91 -2.67
N ALA A 261 28.45 17.21 -1.66
CA ALA A 261 29.14 16.97 -0.40
C ALA A 261 30.44 16.18 -0.61
N ALA A 262 30.41 15.10 -1.41
CA ALA A 262 31.60 14.33 -1.74
C ALA A 262 32.68 15.17 -2.45
N ALA A 263 32.28 16.02 -3.40
CA ALA A 263 33.20 16.94 -4.08
C ALA A 263 33.81 17.96 -3.12
N HIS A 264 33.01 18.48 -2.16
CA HIS A 264 33.50 19.42 -1.15
C HIS A 264 34.46 18.75 -0.16
N ILE A 265 34.17 17.53 0.30
CA ILE A 265 35.07 16.74 1.15
C ILE A 265 36.40 16.52 0.45
N ALA A 266 36.39 16.07 -0.81
CA ALA A 266 37.61 15.86 -1.59
C ALA A 266 38.43 17.16 -1.76
N HIS A 267 37.75 18.30 -1.94
CA HIS A 267 38.41 19.61 -2.00
C HIS A 267 39.10 19.98 -0.67
N LEU A 268 38.40 19.81 0.46
CA LEU A 268 38.94 20.08 1.78
C LEU A 268 40.10 19.15 2.13
N GLU A 269 40.02 17.86 1.77
CA GLU A 269 41.10 16.89 1.96
C GLU A 269 42.36 17.29 1.18
N ALA A 270 42.20 17.73 -0.06
CA ALA A 270 43.31 18.22 -0.88
C ALA A 270 43.96 19.49 -0.30
N GLU A 271 43.14 20.43 0.19
CA GLU A 271 43.65 21.64 0.85
C GLU A 271 44.39 21.33 2.15
N LEU A 272 43.84 20.43 2.97
CA LEU A 272 44.45 20.00 4.23
C LEU A 272 45.79 19.28 3.99
N ALA A 273 45.88 18.44 2.96
CA ALA A 273 47.13 17.80 2.55
C ALA A 273 48.19 18.82 2.12
N ARG A 274 47.79 19.83 1.35
CA ARG A 274 48.67 20.95 0.95
C ARG A 274 49.21 21.70 2.16
N LEU A 275 48.34 22.04 3.12
CA LEU A 275 48.74 22.78 4.32
C LEU A 275 49.65 21.94 5.23
N ARG A 276 49.41 20.63 5.35
CA ARG A 276 50.27 19.71 6.13
C ARG A 276 51.64 19.48 5.50
N GLY A 277 51.74 19.51 4.16
CA GLY A 277 53.02 19.40 3.46
C GLY A 277 53.86 20.69 3.47
N GLN A 278 53.33 21.79 4.01
CA GLN A 278 54.01 23.09 4.15
C GLN A 278 54.51 23.35 5.58
N ALA A 279 54.25 22.44 6.52
CA ALA A 279 54.68 22.49 7.93
C ALA A 279 55.82 21.49 8.18
#